data_AF-A0A7K0NUN1-F1
#
_entry.id   AF-A0A7K0NUN1-F1
#
_cell.length_a   1.000
_cell.length_b   1.000
_cell.length_c   1.000
_cell.angle_alpha   90.00
_cell.angle_beta   90.00
_cell.angle_gamma   90.00
#
_symmetry.space_group_name_H-M   'P 1'
#
loop_
_entity.id
_entity.type
_entity.pdbx_description
1 polymer ?
#
loop_
_entity_poly.entity_id
_entity_poly.type
_entity_poly.pdbx_seq_one_letter_code
_entity_poly.pdbx_strand_id
1 'polypeptide(L)' 'EGISDDKARDIGKFVKALPLKGIQHQVQGNQLRIIGKKRDDLQETIAALTEHDFGVPLQFNNFRD' A
#
# COMPACT_ATOMS: atom_id res chain seq x y z
N GLU A 1 -0.06 -17.80 0.71
CA GLU A 1 -1.24 -16.93 0.49
C GLU A 1 -0.76 -15.52 0.30
N GLY A 2 -1.15 -14.88 -0.81
CA GLY A 2 -0.80 -13.49 -1.10
C GLY A 2 -2.07 -12.67 -1.23
N ILE A 3 -1.94 -11.39 -1.54
CA ILE A 3 -3.09 -10.53 -1.73
C ILE A 3 -3.72 -10.84 -3.10
N SER A 4 -5.04 -11.03 -3.16
CA SER A 4 -5.74 -11.21 -4.44
C SER A 4 -5.68 -9.92 -5.25
N ASP A 5 -5.67 -10.02 -6.58
CA ASP A 5 -5.64 -8.86 -7.49
C ASP A 5 -6.72 -7.81 -7.18
N ASP A 6 -7.93 -8.26 -6.82
CA ASP A 6 -9.02 -7.35 -6.41
C ASP A 6 -8.65 -6.53 -5.16
N LYS A 7 -8.11 -7.19 -4.13
CA LYS A 7 -7.64 -6.51 -2.91
C LYS A 7 -6.43 -5.63 -3.18
N ALA A 8 -5.49 -6.08 -4.02
CA ALA A 8 -4.33 -5.29 -4.44
C ALA A 8 -4.77 -3.98 -5.11
N ARG A 9 -5.78 -4.06 -6.01
CA ARG A 9 -6.36 -2.91 -6.69
C ARG A 9 -7.10 -1.98 -5.73
N ASP A 10 -7.86 -2.54 -4.80
CA ASP A 10 -8.63 -1.77 -3.82
C ASP A 10 -7.70 -0.95 -2.91
N ILE A 11 -6.67 -1.61 -2.37
CA ILE A 11 -5.60 -0.95 -1.60
C ILE A 11 -4.89 0.10 -2.45
N GLY A 12 -4.53 -0.23 -3.70
CA GLY A 12 -3.89 0.74 -4.59
C GLY A 12 -4.75 1.98 -4.84
N LYS A 13 -6.07 1.82 -4.99
CA LYS A 13 -7.02 2.94 -5.09
C LYS A 13 -7.08 3.75 -3.80
N PHE A 14 -7.15 3.09 -2.64
CA PHE A 14 -7.13 3.74 -1.33
C PHE A 14 -5.87 4.58 -1.14
N VAL A 15 -4.69 4.02 -1.44
CA VAL A 15 -3.41 4.73 -1.36
C VAL A 15 -3.38 5.96 -2.28
N LYS A 16 -3.95 5.88 -3.48
CA LYS A 16 -4.08 7.04 -4.38
C LYS A 16 -5.09 8.09 -3.92
N ALA A 17 -6.07 7.70 -3.12
CA ALA A 17 -7.07 8.61 -2.57
C ALA A 17 -6.53 9.40 -1.36
N LEU A 18 -5.46 8.94 -0.72
CA LEU A 18 -4.80 9.68 0.35
C LEU A 18 -4.22 11.01 -0.18
N PRO A 19 -4.20 12.08 0.64
CA PRO A 19 -3.64 13.38 0.28
C PRO A 19 -2.09 13.39 0.20
N LEU A 20 -1.48 12.23 -0.07
CA LEU A 20 -0.04 12.00 -0.10
C LEU A 20 0.51 12.22 -1.51
N LYS A 21 1.27 13.29 -1.69
CA LYS A 21 1.85 13.64 -3.00
C LYS A 21 3.18 12.91 -3.20
N GLY A 22 3.20 12.00 -4.17
CA GLY A 22 4.43 11.30 -4.58
C GLY A 22 4.50 9.85 -4.15
N ILE A 23 3.36 9.28 -3.72
CA ILE A 23 3.18 7.84 -3.58
C ILE A 23 2.67 7.25 -4.90
N GLN A 24 3.29 6.15 -5.31
CA GLN A 24 2.88 5.30 -6.41
C GLN A 24 2.68 3.87 -5.90
N HIS A 25 1.83 3.11 -6.57
CA HIS A 25 1.62 1.69 -6.28
C HIS A 25 1.79 0.86 -7.55
N GLN A 26 2.28 -0.36 -7.39
CA GLN A 26 2.44 -1.34 -8.46
C GLN A 26 2.00 -2.72 -7.96
N VAL A 27 1.06 -3.34 -8.66
CA VAL A 27 0.66 -4.73 -8.40
C VAL A 27 1.67 -5.66 -9.07
N GLN A 28 2.25 -6.58 -8.30
CA GLN A 28 3.23 -7.59 -8.76
C GLN A 28 2.70 -8.98 -8.39
N GLY A 29 1.84 -9.54 -9.27
CA GLY A 29 1.12 -10.78 -8.98
C GLY A 29 0.34 -10.63 -7.69
N ASN A 30 0.70 -11.41 -6.67
CA ASN A 30 -0.02 -11.47 -5.40
C ASN A 30 0.54 -10.49 -4.34
N GLN A 31 1.31 -9.49 -4.75
CA GLN A 31 1.94 -8.49 -3.89
C GLN A 31 1.69 -7.09 -4.41
N LEU A 32 1.59 -6.11 -3.50
CA LEU A 32 1.49 -4.70 -3.83
C LEU A 32 2.76 -3.98 -3.39
N ARG A 33 3.48 -3.38 -4.34
CA ARG A 33 4.64 -2.53 -4.06
C ARG A 33 4.19 -1.09 -3.96
N ILE A 34 4.50 -0.44 -2.84
CA ILE A 34 4.34 1.01 -2.67
C ILE A 34 5.69 1.68 -2.86
N ILE A 35 5.73 2.74 -3.67
CA ILE A 35 6.93 3.51 -3.98
C ILE A 35 6.64 4.95 -3.58
N GLY A 36 7.49 5.54 -2.75
CA GLY A 36 7.31 6.91 -2.27
C GLY A 36 8.63 7.67 -2.35
N LYS A 37 8.56 8.97 -2.61
CA LYS A 37 9.75 9.84 -2.57
C LYS A 37 10.16 10.22 -1.15
N LYS A 38 9.20 10.29 -0.23
CA LYS A 38 9.44 10.62 1.17
C LYS A 38 9.13 9.42 2.04
N ARG A 39 9.98 9.22 3.04
CA ARG A 39 9.79 8.19 4.05
C ARG A 39 8.56 8.48 4.92
N ASP A 40 8.28 9.75 5.21
CA ASP A 40 7.11 10.16 6.00
C ASP A 40 5.80 9.74 5.30
N ASP A 41 5.66 10.03 4.01
CA ASP A 41 4.50 9.64 3.21
C ASP A 41 4.32 8.10 3.18
N LEU A 42 5.42 7.33 3.15
CA LEU A 42 5.38 5.87 3.22
C LEU A 42 4.87 5.37 4.57
N GLN A 43 5.33 5.98 5.67
CA GLN A 43 4.86 5.64 7.01
C GLN A 43 3.38 6.00 7.20
N GLU A 44 2.96 7.17 6.72
CA GLU A 44 1.56 7.62 6.79
C GLU A 44 0.64 6.70 5.95
N THR A 45 1.10 6.26 4.78
CA THR A 45 0.38 5.26 3.97
C THR A 45 0.19 3.96 4.75
N ILE A 46 1.24 3.46 5.41
CA ILE A 46 1.17 2.21 6.18
C ILE A 46 0.20 2.34 7.36
N ALA A 47 0.23 3.47 8.07
CA ALA A 47 -0.71 3.75 9.14
C ALA A 47 -2.15 3.75 8.63
N ALA A 48 -2.43 4.49 7.56
CA ALA A 48 -3.77 4.54 6.95
C ALA A 48 -4.25 3.16 6.46
N LEU A 49 -3.35 2.34 5.92
CA LEU A 49 -3.65 0.98 5.49
C LEU A 49 -3.91 0.02 6.65
N THR A 50 -3.26 0.25 7.79
CA THR A 50 -3.46 -0.57 9.00
C THR A 50 -4.75 -0.16 9.73
N GLU A 51 -5.12 1.11 9.66
CA GLU A 51 -6.34 1.65 10.26
C GLU A 51 -7.59 1.27 9.46
N HIS A 52 -7.45 1.06 8.14
CA HIS A 52 -8.54 0.61 7.28
C HIS A 52 -8.65 -0.92 7.26
N ASP A 53 -9.82 -1.44 7.62
CA ASP A 53 -10.06 -2.88 7.61
C ASP A 53 -10.39 -3.39 6.19
N PHE A 54 -9.39 -3.99 5.53
CA PHE A 54 -9.57 -4.64 4.25
C PHE A 54 -10.04 -6.10 4.38
N GLY A 55 -10.26 -6.61 5.59
CA GLY A 55 -10.64 -8.01 5.86
C GLY A 55 -9.55 -9.02 5.51
N VAL A 56 -8.31 -8.56 5.34
CA VAL A 56 -7.12 -9.39 5.10
C VAL A 56 -5.97 -8.90 5.97
N PRO A 57 -5.15 -9.81 6.54
CA PRO A 57 -3.97 -9.41 7.29
C PRO A 57 -2.95 -8.80 6.33
N LEU A 58 -2.73 -7.49 6.42
CA LEU A 58 -1.71 -6.79 5.65
C LEU A 58 -0.34 -7.02 6.29
N GLN A 59 0.63 -7.37 5.47
CA GLN A 59 2.03 -7.49 5.87
C GLN A 59 2.86 -6.53 5.03
N PHE A 60 3.59 -5.66 5.70
CA PHE A 60 4.49 -4.70 5.06
C PHE A 60 5.92 -5.22 5.20
N ASN A 61 6.55 -5.53 4.08
CA ASN A 61 7.92 -6.05 4.03
C ASN A 61 8.75 -5.35 2.94
N ASN A 62 10.06 -5.62 2.93
CA ASN A 62 10.97 -5.16 1.89
C ASN A 62 11.04 -3.62 1.75
N PHE A 63 11.21 -2.93 2.87
CA PHE A 63 11.52 -1.50 2.91
C PHE A 63 12.87 -1.25 2.22
N ARG A 64 12.87 -0.40 1.19
CA ARG A 64 14.06 -0.03 0.44
C ARG A 64 14.15 1.50 0.39
N ASP A 65 15.37 2.01 0.57
CA ASP A 65 15.74 3.41 0.37
C ASP A 65 16.02 3.67 -1.12
#